data_AF-W2EM46-F1
#
_entry.id   AF-W2EM46-F1
#
_cell.length_a   1.000
_cell.length_b   1.000
_cell.length_c   1.000
_cell.angle_alpha   90.00
_cell.angle_beta   90.00
_cell.angle_gamma   90.00
#
_symmetry.space_group_name_H-M   'P 1'
#
loop_
_entity.id
_entity.type
_entity.pdbx_description
1 polymer ?
#
loop_
_entity_poly.entity_id
_entity_poly.type
_entity_poly.pdbx_seq_one_letter_code
_entity_poly.pdbx_strand_id
1 'polypeptide(L)'
;MVLRVARAETSRRAPRLRISGPEFDDLAHQAAADAMMAIISKVEQFRGDSRFTTWAYKFVIFEVSGKIGRHFWRDPGVRLDTEDWDRLPERLELDPAREAEWRDLIAAIRHIVDGDLTAHQRRVFVALVLNGIPLDALVAESGSNRNAIYKTLFDARRKLAARLTAMGYLNHDTRRS
;
A
#
# COMPACT_ATOMS: atom_id res chain seq x y z
N MET A 1 11.78 14.29 17.68
CA MET A 1 12.11 13.80 16.32
C MET A 1 11.13 12.71 15.89
N VAL A 2 11.02 11.63 16.66
CA VAL A 2 10.14 10.46 16.40
C VAL A 2 8.70 10.85 16.04
N LEU A 3 8.03 11.70 16.84
CA LEU A 3 6.67 12.17 16.53
C LEU A 3 6.56 12.99 15.23
N ARG A 4 7.55 13.84 14.93
CA ARG A 4 7.59 14.61 13.67
C ARG A 4 7.68 13.67 12.46
N VAL A 5 8.49 12.63 12.57
CA VAL A 5 8.59 11.58 11.55
C VAL A 5 7.29 10.80 11.42
N ALA A 6 6.68 10.42 12.54
CA ALA A 6 5.41 9.69 12.54
C ALA A 6 4.31 10.51 11.84
N ARG A 7 4.16 11.80 12.19
CA ARG A 7 3.24 12.72 11.51
C ARG A 7 3.52 12.83 10.01
N ALA A 8 4.78 13.05 9.62
CA ALA A 8 5.15 13.16 8.21
C ALA A 8 4.84 11.87 7.42
N GLU A 9 5.15 10.70 7.98
CA GLU A 9 4.88 9.41 7.34
C GLU A 9 3.38 9.10 7.29
N THR A 10 2.61 9.46 8.32
CA THR A 10 1.15 9.34 8.26
C THR A 10 0.58 10.31 7.22
N SER A 11 1.00 11.59 7.19
CA SER A 11 0.49 12.61 6.23
C SER A 11 0.73 12.19 4.80
N ARG A 12 1.92 11.67 4.51
CA ARG A 12 2.29 11.14 3.20
C ARG A 12 1.38 10.00 2.73
N ARG A 13 0.75 9.27 3.65
CA ARG A 13 -0.02 8.04 3.36
C ARG A 13 -1.53 8.23 3.52
N ALA A 14 -1.97 9.23 4.28
CA ALA A 14 -3.37 9.49 4.62
C ALA A 14 -4.33 9.61 3.42
N PRO A 15 -3.98 10.28 2.30
CA PRO A 15 -4.90 10.44 1.15
C PRO A 15 -5.38 9.10 0.56
N ARG A 16 -4.59 8.03 0.68
CA ARG A 16 -4.93 6.71 0.10
C ARG A 16 -5.77 5.83 1.03
N LEU A 17 -5.88 6.21 2.30
CA LEU A 17 -6.36 5.34 3.38
C LEU A 17 -7.62 5.88 4.08
N ARG A 18 -8.20 6.98 3.59
CA ARG A 18 -9.39 7.65 4.16
C ARG A 18 -9.25 8.06 5.63
N ILE A 19 -8.03 8.12 6.17
CA ILE A 19 -7.77 8.58 7.54
C ILE A 19 -7.75 10.11 7.51
N SER A 20 -8.58 10.76 8.33
CA SER A 20 -8.67 12.23 8.41
C SER A 20 -8.98 12.71 9.83
N GLY A 21 -8.65 13.97 10.12
CA GLY A 21 -9.04 14.61 11.39
C GLY A 21 -8.29 14.08 12.62
N PRO A 22 -8.92 14.03 13.82
CA PRO A 22 -8.27 13.65 15.08
C PRO A 22 -7.63 12.25 15.07
N GLU A 23 -8.23 11.30 14.35
CA GLU A 23 -7.75 9.93 14.23
C GLU A 23 -6.35 9.83 13.61
N PHE A 24 -6.04 10.77 12.71
CA PHE A 24 -4.71 10.91 12.13
C PHE A 24 -3.64 11.22 13.18
N ASP A 25 -3.92 12.21 14.05
CA ASP A 25 -2.94 12.68 15.03
C ASP A 25 -2.76 11.66 16.15
N ASP A 26 -3.84 10.97 16.54
CA ASP A 26 -3.80 9.87 17.49
C ASP A 26 -2.96 8.71 16.97
N LEU A 27 -3.12 8.32 15.70
CA LEU A 27 -2.29 7.30 15.07
C LEU A 27 -0.81 7.67 15.10
N ALA A 28 -0.48 8.92 14.76
CA ALA A 28 0.89 9.40 14.77
C ALA A 28 1.50 9.40 16.18
N HIS A 29 0.75 9.82 17.21
CA HIS A 29 1.20 9.79 18.60
C HIS A 29 1.43 8.37 19.10
N GLN A 30 0.47 7.47 18.87
CA GLN A 30 0.63 6.08 19.25
C GLN A 30 1.81 5.43 18.53
N ALA A 31 2.00 5.70 17.22
CA ALA A 31 3.11 5.14 16.46
C ALA A 31 4.45 5.64 17.00
N ALA A 32 4.52 6.91 17.40
CA ALA A 32 5.72 7.48 17.99
C ALA A 32 6.04 6.86 19.36
N ALA A 33 5.04 6.62 20.20
CA ALA A 33 5.20 5.96 21.49
C ALA A 33 5.73 4.53 21.33
N ASP A 34 5.10 3.73 20.48
CA ASP A 34 5.51 2.35 20.21
C ASP A 34 6.91 2.29 19.60
N ALA A 35 7.23 3.22 18.68
CA ALA A 35 8.56 3.30 18.07
C ALA A 35 9.62 3.65 19.11
N MET A 36 9.31 4.51 20.08
CA MET A 36 10.24 4.84 21.16
C MET A 36 10.52 3.62 22.06
N MET A 37 9.49 2.84 22.39
CA MET A 37 9.65 1.59 23.14
C MET A 37 10.50 0.57 22.36
N ALA A 38 10.27 0.44 21.05
CA ALA A 38 11.05 -0.43 20.17
C ALA A 38 12.51 0.03 20.05
N ILE A 39 12.77 1.34 20.03
CA ILE A 39 14.12 1.91 20.01
C ILE A 39 14.84 1.64 21.33
N ILE A 40 14.22 1.91 22.48
CA ILE A 40 14.82 1.71 23.80
C ILE A 40 15.18 0.23 23.99
N SER A 41 14.25 -0.68 23.67
CA SER A 41 14.49 -2.12 23.81
C SER A 41 15.59 -2.68 22.90
N LYS A 42 15.96 -1.96 21.83
CA LYS A 42 16.92 -2.44 20.82
C LYS A 42 18.13 -1.53 20.67
N VAL A 43 18.29 -0.52 21.54
CA VAL A 43 19.35 0.49 21.41
C VAL A 43 20.74 -0.14 21.51
N GLU A 44 20.90 -1.16 22.34
CA GLU A 44 22.17 -1.91 22.49
C GLU A 44 22.56 -2.69 21.23
N GLN A 45 21.60 -2.94 20.33
CA GLN A 45 21.84 -3.61 19.05
C GLN A 45 22.27 -2.62 17.95
N PHE A 46 22.33 -1.33 18.23
CA PHE A 46 22.77 -0.31 17.29
C PHE A 46 24.30 -0.38 17.09
N ARG A 47 24.73 -0.87 15.93
CA ARG A 47 26.14 -1.09 15.60
C ARG A 47 26.92 0.16 15.18
N GLY A 48 26.25 1.28 14.93
CA GLY A 48 26.91 2.52 14.48
C GLY A 48 27.16 2.62 12.96
N ASP A 49 26.75 1.64 12.16
CA ASP A 49 26.97 1.61 10.69
C ASP A 49 26.22 2.72 9.91
N SER A 50 25.35 3.47 10.58
CA SER A 50 24.62 4.63 10.05
C SER A 50 24.36 5.63 11.17
N ARG A 51 23.90 6.85 10.87
CA ARG A 51 23.43 7.77 11.91
C ARG A 51 22.33 7.11 12.73
N PHE A 52 22.36 7.28 14.05
CA PHE A 52 21.34 6.74 14.96
C PHE A 52 19.91 7.09 14.52
N THR A 53 19.72 8.32 14.03
CA THR A 53 18.42 8.80 13.54
C THR A 53 17.92 8.02 12.33
N THR A 54 18.81 7.60 11.42
CA THR A 54 18.47 6.77 10.26
C THR A 54 18.05 5.37 10.72
N TRP A 55 18.77 4.79 11.68
CA TRP A 55 18.39 3.52 12.28
C TRP A 55 17.06 3.62 13.04
N ALA A 56 16.82 4.70 13.78
CA ALA A 56 15.57 4.96 14.50
C ALA A 56 14.37 5.14 13.57
N TYR A 57 14.59 5.74 12.38
CA TYR A 57 13.56 6.01 11.37
C TYR A 57 12.82 4.73 10.95
N LYS A 58 13.51 3.59 10.88
CA LYS A 58 12.89 2.30 10.49
C LYS A 58 11.80 1.84 11.46
N PHE A 59 11.96 2.11 12.76
CA PHE A 59 10.96 1.75 13.77
C PHE A 59 9.71 2.60 13.62
N VAL A 60 9.88 3.90 13.35
CA VAL A 60 8.75 4.80 13.10
C VAL A 60 7.97 4.38 11.86
N ILE A 61 8.67 4.09 10.75
CA ILE A 61 8.01 3.57 9.55
C ILE A 61 7.24 2.29 9.85
N PHE A 62 7.85 1.36 10.59
CA PHE A 62 7.23 0.09 10.92
C PHE A 62 5.95 0.27 11.75
N GLU A 63 5.99 1.08 12.80
CA GLU A 63 4.82 1.31 13.67
C GLU A 63 3.69 2.07 12.97
N VAL A 64 4.02 3.10 12.18
CA VAL A 64 3.03 3.80 11.34
C VAL A 64 2.39 2.82 10.35
N SER A 65 3.19 1.97 9.71
CA SER A 65 2.69 0.96 8.78
C SER A 65 1.75 -0.03 9.45
N GLY A 66 2.15 -0.60 10.60
CA GLY A 66 1.33 -1.55 11.35
C GLY A 66 0.01 -0.94 11.83
N LYS A 67 0.00 0.32 12.28
CA LYS A 67 -1.24 0.99 12.69
C LYS A 67 -2.16 1.30 11.52
N ILE A 68 -1.62 1.77 10.39
CA ILE A 68 -2.37 1.93 9.15
C ILE A 68 -3.04 0.62 8.72
N GLY A 69 -2.30 -0.50 8.75
CA GLY A 69 -2.87 -1.81 8.44
C GLY A 69 -3.99 -2.18 9.38
N ARG A 70 -3.77 -2.11 10.69
CA ARG A 70 -4.81 -2.42 11.70
C ARG A 70 -6.07 -1.58 11.53
N HIS A 71 -5.93 -0.30 11.19
CA HIS A 71 -7.06 0.57 10.90
C HIS A 71 -7.84 0.07 9.67
N PHE A 72 -7.12 -0.20 8.57
CA PHE A 72 -7.71 -0.73 7.35
C PHE A 72 -8.44 -2.07 7.55
N TRP A 73 -7.90 -2.98 8.37
CA TRP A 73 -8.51 -4.31 8.57
C TRP A 73 -9.65 -4.33 9.59
N ARG A 74 -9.85 -3.27 10.38
CA ARG A 74 -11.00 -3.14 11.30
C ARG A 74 -12.30 -2.81 10.59
N ASP A 75 -12.24 -2.28 9.37
CA ASP A 75 -13.39 -1.95 8.52
C ASP A 75 -13.32 -2.77 7.21
N PRO A 76 -13.71 -4.06 7.22
CA PRO A 76 -13.32 -4.99 6.18
C PRO A 76 -14.28 -4.96 4.99
N GLY A 77 -14.04 -4.02 4.08
CA GLY A 77 -14.44 -4.13 2.68
C GLY A 77 -13.35 -4.82 1.85
N VAL A 78 -13.12 -6.13 2.00
CA VAL A 78 -12.17 -6.88 1.12
C VAL A 78 -12.82 -7.29 -0.21
N ARG A 79 -13.64 -6.37 -0.73
CA ARG A 79 -13.97 -6.19 -2.14
C ARG A 79 -13.90 -4.68 -2.32
N LEU A 80 -13.16 -4.21 -3.31
CA LEU A 80 -13.46 -2.88 -3.82
C LEU A 80 -14.89 -2.98 -4.32
N ASP A 81 -15.80 -2.27 -3.65
CA ASP A 81 -17.15 -2.14 -4.15
C ASP A 81 -17.13 -1.31 -5.44
N THR A 82 -18.28 -1.16 -6.08
CA THR A 82 -18.36 -0.35 -7.29
C THR A 82 -17.91 1.09 -7.03
N GLU A 83 -18.18 1.63 -5.84
CA GLU A 83 -17.85 3.01 -5.47
C GLU A 83 -16.34 3.23 -5.31
N ASP A 84 -15.60 2.23 -4.84
CA ASP A 84 -14.14 2.25 -4.78
C ASP A 84 -13.47 2.21 -6.16
N TRP A 85 -14.07 1.50 -7.12
CA TRP A 85 -13.63 1.51 -8.52
C TRP A 85 -13.94 2.84 -9.20
N ASP A 86 -15.11 3.43 -8.91
CA ASP A 86 -15.54 4.71 -9.47
C ASP A 86 -14.67 5.89 -8.98
N ARG A 87 -14.11 5.79 -7.77
CA ARG A 87 -13.18 6.80 -7.20
C ARG A 87 -11.72 6.61 -7.61
N LEU A 88 -11.39 5.52 -8.31
CA LEU A 88 -10.01 5.24 -8.73
C LEU A 88 -9.40 6.34 -9.63
N PRO A 89 -10.13 6.93 -10.60
CA PRO A 89 -9.60 8.00 -11.45
C PRO A 89 -9.12 9.21 -10.66
N GLU A 90 -9.91 9.67 -9.68
CA GLU A 90 -9.57 10.81 -8.82
C GLU A 90 -8.31 10.51 -7.98
N ARG A 91 -8.21 9.29 -7.44
CA ARG A 91 -7.06 8.84 -6.64
C ARG A 91 -5.77 8.72 -7.45
N LEU A 92 -5.90 8.46 -8.76
CA LEU A 92 -4.79 8.33 -9.71
C LEU A 92 -4.50 9.64 -10.46
N GLU A 93 -5.23 10.72 -10.15
CA GLU A 93 -5.08 12.03 -10.80
C GLU A 93 -5.20 11.93 -12.33
N LEU A 94 -6.12 11.09 -12.81
CA LEU A 94 -6.32 10.87 -14.24
C LEU A 94 -7.00 12.08 -14.89
N ASP A 95 -6.58 12.41 -16.12
CA ASP A 95 -7.12 13.52 -16.91
C ASP A 95 -8.60 13.29 -17.28
N PRO A 96 -9.54 14.16 -16.85
CA PRO A 96 -10.95 14.07 -17.21
C PRO A 96 -11.22 14.15 -18.72
N ALA A 97 -10.31 14.73 -19.51
CA ALA A 97 -10.46 14.78 -20.96
C ALA A 97 -10.39 13.38 -21.63
N ARG A 98 -9.84 12.38 -20.93
CA ARG A 98 -9.71 10.98 -21.38
C ARG A 98 -10.59 10.01 -20.62
N GLU A 99 -11.65 10.53 -20.02
CA GLU A 99 -12.55 9.78 -19.15
C GLU A 99 -13.08 8.47 -19.78
N ALA A 100 -13.44 8.49 -21.07
CA ALA A 100 -13.91 7.30 -21.78
C ALA A 100 -12.81 6.21 -21.88
N GLU A 101 -11.57 6.60 -22.18
CA GLU A 101 -10.43 5.70 -22.32
C GLU A 101 -10.07 5.04 -20.97
N TRP A 102 -10.06 5.82 -19.89
CA TRP A 102 -9.70 5.31 -18.57
C TRP A 102 -10.81 4.51 -17.91
N ARG A 103 -12.08 4.83 -18.13
CA ARG A 103 -13.19 3.96 -17.68
C ARG A 103 -13.11 2.57 -18.29
N ASP A 104 -12.84 2.49 -19.59
CA ASP A 104 -12.72 1.20 -20.29
C ASP A 104 -11.53 0.39 -19.76
N LEU A 105 -10.39 1.04 -19.57
CA LEU A 105 -9.21 0.44 -18.94
C LEU A 105 -9.48 -0.04 -17.50
N ILE A 106 -10.16 0.76 -16.68
CA ILE A 106 -10.51 0.41 -15.29
C ILE A 106 -11.47 -0.78 -15.27
N ALA A 107 -12.47 -0.81 -16.17
CA ALA A 107 -13.39 -1.94 -16.31
C ALA A 107 -12.65 -3.23 -16.69
N ALA A 108 -11.70 -3.15 -17.63
CA ALA A 108 -10.84 -4.27 -18.00
C ALA A 108 -9.98 -4.76 -16.83
N ILE A 109 -9.34 -3.84 -16.08
CA ILE A 109 -8.56 -4.18 -14.88
C ILE A 109 -9.45 -4.88 -13.85
N ARG A 110 -10.64 -4.35 -13.56
CA ARG A 110 -11.61 -4.95 -12.62
C ARG A 110 -11.95 -6.37 -13.04
N HIS A 111 -12.28 -6.58 -14.32
CA HIS A 111 -12.61 -7.90 -14.85
C HIS A 111 -11.46 -8.91 -14.65
N ILE A 112 -10.22 -8.53 -14.95
CA ILE A 112 -9.06 -9.42 -14.79
C ILE A 112 -8.78 -9.70 -13.31
N VAL A 113 -8.87 -8.68 -12.45
CA VAL A 113 -8.69 -8.83 -11.00
C VAL A 113 -9.72 -9.79 -10.40
N ASP A 114 -10.97 -9.70 -10.86
CA ASP A 114 -12.07 -10.55 -10.37
C ASP A 114 -12.15 -11.94 -11.01
N GLY A 115 -11.67 -12.11 -12.24
CA GLY A 115 -11.73 -13.38 -12.98
C GLY A 115 -10.45 -14.22 -12.93
N ASP A 116 -9.28 -13.60 -13.09
CA ASP A 116 -8.02 -14.32 -13.38
C ASP A 116 -7.04 -14.42 -12.20
N LEU A 117 -7.17 -13.51 -11.23
CA LEU A 117 -6.36 -13.55 -10.02
C LEU A 117 -6.97 -14.52 -9.00
N THR A 118 -6.11 -15.33 -8.37
CA THR A 118 -6.52 -16.13 -7.21
C THR A 118 -6.96 -15.23 -6.06
N ALA A 119 -7.75 -15.74 -5.12
CA ALA A 119 -8.19 -14.97 -3.95
C ALA A 119 -7.01 -14.33 -3.20
N HIS A 120 -5.89 -15.05 -3.05
CA HIS A 120 -4.68 -14.53 -2.43
C HIS A 120 -4.00 -13.44 -3.28
N GLN A 121 -3.86 -13.65 -4.60
CA GLN A 121 -3.31 -12.65 -5.52
C GLN A 121 -4.13 -11.36 -5.53
N ARG A 122 -5.46 -11.49 -5.58
CA ARG A 122 -6.40 -10.36 -5.52
C ARG A 122 -6.25 -9.59 -4.23
N ARG A 123 -6.26 -10.27 -3.07
CA ARG A 123 -6.10 -9.63 -1.75
C ARG A 123 -4.80 -8.81 -1.70
N VAL A 124 -3.68 -9.41 -2.11
CA VAL A 124 -2.37 -8.73 -2.11
C VAL A 124 -2.34 -7.54 -3.08
N PHE A 125 -2.87 -7.71 -4.30
CA PHE A 125 -2.91 -6.65 -5.30
C PHE A 125 -3.77 -5.47 -4.84
N VAL A 126 -5.01 -5.73 -4.40
CA VAL A 126 -5.94 -4.71 -3.92
C VAL A 126 -5.36 -3.97 -2.73
N ALA A 127 -4.82 -4.68 -1.73
CA ALA A 127 -4.23 -4.06 -0.54
C ALA A 127 -3.06 -3.14 -0.90
N LEU A 128 -2.08 -3.63 -1.68
CA LEU A 128 -0.84 -2.88 -1.92
C LEU A 128 -0.97 -1.81 -3.01
N VAL A 129 -1.70 -2.11 -4.08
CA VAL A 129 -1.75 -1.25 -5.28
C VAL A 129 -2.91 -0.27 -5.21
N LEU A 130 -4.10 -0.76 -4.86
CA LEU A 130 -5.32 0.05 -4.94
C LEU A 130 -5.54 0.81 -3.62
N ASN A 131 -5.39 0.14 -2.48
CA ASN A 131 -5.56 0.75 -1.16
C ASN A 131 -4.28 1.39 -0.61
N GLY A 132 -3.13 1.15 -1.24
CA GLY A 132 -1.86 1.73 -0.82
C GLY A 132 -1.40 1.28 0.57
N ILE A 133 -1.86 0.12 1.03
CA ILE A 133 -1.45 -0.45 2.30
C ILE A 133 0.06 -0.72 2.26
N PRO A 134 0.82 -0.27 3.27
CA PRO A 134 2.25 -0.56 3.31
C PRO A 134 2.51 -2.06 3.32
N LEU A 135 3.55 -2.50 2.61
CA LEU A 135 3.94 -3.90 2.57
C LEU A 135 4.10 -4.50 3.98
N ASP A 136 4.72 -3.76 4.88
CA ASP A 136 5.00 -4.19 6.26
C ASP A 136 3.70 -4.42 7.04
N ALA A 137 2.68 -3.63 6.74
CA ALA A 137 1.35 -3.75 7.32
C ALA A 137 0.63 -5.00 6.83
N LEU A 138 0.75 -5.30 5.53
CA LEU A 138 0.20 -6.52 4.94
C LEU A 138 0.95 -7.77 5.44
N VAL A 139 2.27 -7.70 5.57
CA VAL A 139 3.08 -8.79 6.14
C VAL A 139 2.67 -9.07 7.58
N ALA A 140 2.44 -8.02 8.38
CA ALA A 140 2.00 -8.15 9.77
C ALA A 140 0.59 -8.74 9.90
N GLU A 141 -0.35 -8.38 9.00
CA GLU A 141 -1.69 -8.97 8.98
C GLU A 141 -1.69 -10.42 8.49
N SER A 142 -0.98 -10.71 7.40
CA SER A 142 -1.17 -11.96 6.68
C SER A 142 -0.41 -13.14 7.30
N GLY A 143 0.41 -12.89 8.35
CA GLY A 143 1.32 -13.87 8.93
C GLY A 143 2.38 -14.41 7.96
N SER A 144 2.59 -13.72 6.81
CA SER A 144 3.52 -14.14 5.77
C SER A 144 4.85 -13.39 5.91
N ASN A 145 5.71 -13.47 4.90
CA ASN A 145 6.96 -12.70 4.84
C ASN A 145 7.01 -11.83 3.57
N ARG A 146 7.88 -10.82 3.58
CA ARG A 146 8.04 -9.88 2.46
C ARG A 146 8.24 -10.60 1.12
N ASN A 147 9.07 -11.64 1.09
CA ASN A 147 9.42 -12.33 -0.15
C ASN A 147 8.23 -13.05 -0.78
N ALA A 148 7.42 -13.71 0.05
CA ALA A 148 6.17 -14.33 -0.38
C ALA A 148 5.18 -13.28 -0.92
N ILE A 149 5.01 -12.16 -0.21
CA ILE A 149 4.11 -11.10 -0.67
C ILE A 149 4.60 -10.45 -1.97
N TYR A 150 5.91 -10.21 -2.11
CA TYR A 150 6.49 -9.71 -3.36
C TYR A 150 6.25 -10.66 -4.53
N LYS A 151 6.47 -11.96 -4.32
CA LYS A 151 6.22 -12.98 -5.36
C LYS A 151 4.75 -12.98 -5.77
N THR A 152 3.82 -12.96 -4.80
CA THR A 152 2.39 -12.88 -5.08
C THR A 152 2.02 -11.62 -5.88
N LEU A 153 2.53 -10.45 -5.48
CA LEU A 153 2.29 -9.20 -6.19
C LEU A 153 2.86 -9.23 -7.62
N PHE A 154 4.06 -9.78 -7.78
CA PHE A 154 4.71 -9.93 -9.08
C PHE A 154 3.89 -10.82 -10.01
N ASP A 155 3.45 -11.98 -9.52
CA ASP A 155 2.61 -12.90 -10.30
C ASP A 155 1.27 -12.26 -10.69
N ALA A 156 0.65 -11.49 -9.79
CA ALA A 156 -0.58 -10.74 -10.08
C ALA A 156 -0.35 -9.69 -11.19
N ARG A 157 0.70 -8.88 -11.09
CA ARG A 157 1.04 -7.87 -12.12
C ARG A 157 1.35 -8.51 -13.46
N ARG A 158 2.06 -9.63 -13.48
CA ARG A 158 2.40 -10.36 -14.71
C ARG A 158 1.16 -10.88 -15.42
N LYS A 159 0.20 -11.45 -14.67
CA LYS A 159 -1.10 -11.87 -15.23
C LYS A 159 -1.89 -10.68 -15.79
N LEU A 160 -1.96 -9.59 -15.03
CA LEU A 160 -2.67 -8.37 -15.44
C LEU A 160 -2.09 -7.81 -16.74
N ALA A 161 -0.76 -7.67 -16.81
CA ALA A 161 -0.06 -7.19 -17.99
C ALA A 161 -0.33 -8.09 -19.22
N ALA A 162 -0.22 -9.41 -19.07
CA ALA A 162 -0.47 -10.34 -20.17
C ALA A 162 -1.90 -10.23 -20.73
N ARG A 163 -2.90 -10.06 -19.85
CA ARG A 163 -4.30 -9.89 -20.24
C ARG A 163 -4.57 -8.54 -20.89
N LEU A 164 -4.05 -7.46 -20.30
CA LEU A 164 -4.20 -6.12 -20.88
C LEU A 164 -3.52 -6.02 -22.25
N THR A 165 -2.38 -6.68 -22.44
CA THR A 165 -1.74 -6.79 -23.78
C THR A 165 -2.61 -7.58 -24.75
N ALA A 166 -3.15 -8.73 -24.33
CA ALA A 166 -4.05 -9.51 -25.19
C ALA A 166 -5.34 -8.76 -25.58
N MET A 167 -5.80 -7.85 -24.73
CA MET A 167 -6.93 -6.95 -24.98
C MET A 167 -6.55 -5.68 -25.75
N GLY A 168 -5.27 -5.48 -26.09
CA GLY A 168 -4.80 -4.32 -26.85
C GLY A 168 -4.58 -3.04 -26.04
N TYR A 169 -4.75 -3.07 -24.70
CA TYR A 169 -4.51 -1.91 -23.83
C TYR A 169 -3.03 -1.62 -23.60
N LEU A 170 -2.15 -2.62 -23.75
CA LEU A 170 -0.71 -2.47 -23.59
C LEU A 170 0.00 -2.92 -24.88
N ASN A 171 0.73 -2.01 -25.52
CA ASN A 171 1.61 -2.36 -26.63
C ASN A 171 2.84 -3.13 -26.11
N HIS A 172 3.35 -4.07 -26.91
CA HIS A 172 4.49 -4.92 -26.54
C HIS A 172 5.85 -4.21 -26.41
N ASP A 173 5.93 -2.87 -26.54
CA ASP A 173 7.19 -2.14 -26.53
C ASP A 173 7.46 -1.37 -25.24
N THR A 174 8.25 -1.99 -24.37
CA THR A 174 9.23 -1.27 -23.56
C THR A 174 10.38 -2.19 -23.15
N ARG A 175 11.11 -2.72 -24.15
CA ARG A 175 12.52 -3.08 -23.91
C ARG A 175 13.35 -1.81 -24.13
N ARG A 176 14.02 -1.40 -23.06
CA ARG A 176 15.02 -0.34 -22.99
C ARG A 176 15.94 -0.35 -24.23
N SER A 177 16.12 0.84 -24.82
CA SER A 177 17.42 1.31 -25.31
C SER A 177 17.90 2.42 -24.40
#